data_AF-A0A7C9D730-F1
#
_entry.id   AF-A0A7C9D730-F1
#
_cell.length_a   1.000
_cell.length_b   1.000
_cell.length_c   1.000
_cell.angle_alpha   90.00
_cell.angle_beta   90.00
_cell.angle_gamma   90.00
#
_symmetry.space_group_name_H-M   'P 1'
#
loop_
_entity.id
_entity.type
_entity.pdbx_description
1 polymer ?
#
loop_
_entity_poly.entity_id
_entity_poly.type
_entity_poly.pdbx_seq_one_letter_code
_entity_poly.pdbx_strand_id
1 'polypeptide(L)'
;MKLDPSIMLEHYRRDRNKLLEFILTSPNLIKQVRTPSGPASSLSDINLDTLSADYVLSCINSGGVVDVSEATSSYYRELAYPAMIHSQSGNSYFTLTESKVSGSPPNLQPPP
;
A
#
# COMPACT_ATOMS: atom_id res chain seq x y z
N MET A 1 -7.19 25.13 8.07
CA MET A 1 -8.17 24.50 7.16
C MET A 1 -8.04 23.00 7.33
N LYS A 2 -9.06 22.33 7.89
CA LYS A 2 -9.05 20.86 8.05
C LYS A 2 -9.45 20.28 6.69
N LEU A 3 -8.53 19.62 6.00
CA LEU A 3 -8.85 18.98 4.73
C LEU A 3 -9.83 17.83 5.00
N ASP A 4 -10.85 17.70 4.16
CA ASP A 4 -11.83 16.62 4.28
C ASP A 4 -11.11 15.26 4.11
N PRO A 5 -11.33 14.28 5.01
CA PRO A 5 -10.68 12.97 4.93
C PRO A 5 -10.90 12.25 3.60
N SER A 6 -12.06 12.46 2.95
CA SER A 6 -12.36 11.86 1.66
C SER A 6 -11.47 12.43 0.54
N ILE A 7 -11.25 13.74 0.54
CA ILE A 7 -10.36 14.42 -0.43
C ILE A 7 -8.92 13.92 -0.27
N MET A 8 -8.48 13.72 0.98
CA MET A 8 -7.15 13.18 1.24
C MET A 8 -6.98 11.75 0.76
N LEU A 9 -7.98 10.90 0.98
CA LEU A 9 -7.96 9.52 0.50
C LEU A 9 -7.91 9.45 -1.02
N GLU A 10 -8.69 10.30 -1.71
CA GLU A 10 -8.70 10.34 -3.17
C GLU A 10 -7.40 10.88 -3.76
N HIS A 11 -6.76 11.85 -3.09
CA HIS A 11 -5.41 12.29 -3.47
C HIS A 11 -4.40 11.16 -3.31
N TYR A 12 -4.41 10.46 -2.17
CA TYR A 12 -3.52 9.33 -1.94
C TYR A 12 -3.70 8.22 -2.98
N ARG A 13 -4.95 7.85 -3.28
CA ARG A 13 -5.28 6.87 -4.34
C ARG A 13 -4.72 7.29 -5.70
N ARG A 14 -4.96 8.56 -6.08
CA ARG A 14 -4.47 9.09 -7.37
C ARG A 14 -2.95 9.08 -7.45
N ASP A 15 -2.27 9.53 -6.42
CA ASP A 15 -0.80 9.61 -6.41
C ASP A 15 -0.17 8.22 -6.42
N ARG A 16 -0.75 7.27 -5.68
CA ARG A 16 -0.38 5.85 -5.72
C ARG A 16 -0.53 5.26 -7.12
N ASN A 17 -1.67 5.49 -7.78
CA ASN A 17 -1.90 4.95 -9.13
C ASN A 17 -0.94 5.55 -10.16
N LYS A 18 -0.67 6.86 -10.07
CA LYS A 18 0.35 7.51 -10.91
C LYS A 18 1.75 6.93 -10.71
N LEU A 19 2.12 6.62 -9.47
CA LEU A 19 3.40 5.99 -9.18
C LEU A 19 3.49 4.59 -9.80
N LEU A 20 2.45 3.77 -9.64
CA LEU A 20 2.40 2.44 -10.24
C LEU A 20 2.43 2.50 -11.77
N GLU A 21 1.66 3.40 -12.37
CA GLU A 21 1.67 3.66 -13.80
C GLU A 21 3.07 4.02 -14.31
N PHE A 22 3.76 4.93 -13.61
CA PHE A 22 5.13 5.31 -13.92
C PHE A 22 6.09 4.12 -13.85
N ILE A 23 6.01 3.32 -12.78
CA ILE A 23 6.89 2.15 -12.60
C ILE A 23 6.64 1.11 -13.70
N LEU A 24 5.39 0.78 -14.00
CA LEU A 24 5.03 -0.24 -14.98
C LEU A 24 5.34 0.19 -16.41
N THR A 25 5.29 1.48 -16.71
CA THR A 25 5.65 2.03 -18.02
C THR A 25 7.17 2.19 -18.19
N SER A 26 7.94 2.19 -17.10
CA SER A 26 9.38 2.43 -17.12
C SER A 26 10.14 1.17 -17.60
N PRO A 27 10.73 1.18 -18.81
CA PRO A 27 11.37 -0.01 -19.40
C PRO A 27 12.65 -0.44 -18.66
N ASN A 28 13.25 0.46 -17.89
CA ASN A 28 14.44 0.17 -17.07
C ASN A 28 14.10 -0.56 -15.76
N LEU A 29 12.83 -0.50 -15.32
CA LEU A 29 12.36 -1.10 -14.07
C LEU A 29 11.61 -2.40 -14.35
N ILE A 30 10.64 -2.34 -15.26
CA ILE A 30 9.77 -3.45 -15.60
C ILE A 30 10.02 -3.85 -17.05
N LYS A 31 10.43 -5.10 -17.24
CA LYS A 31 10.67 -5.72 -18.55
C LYS A 31 9.39 -6.24 -19.19
N GLN A 32 8.47 -6.74 -18.37
CA GLN A 32 7.25 -7.36 -18.84
C GLN A 32 6.16 -7.35 -17.77
N VAL A 33 4.93 -7.06 -18.21
CA VAL A 33 3.71 -7.22 -17.41
C VAL A 33 2.89 -8.37 -18.01
N ARG A 34 2.48 -9.33 -17.17
CA ARG A 34 1.68 -10.50 -17.56
C ARG A 34 0.30 -10.41 -16.92
N THR A 35 -0.70 -10.78 -17.69
CA THR A 35 -2.10 -10.92 -17.27
C THR A 35 -2.52 -12.38 -17.47
N PRO A 36 -3.66 -12.81 -16.91
CA PRO A 36 -4.22 -14.14 -17.20
C PRO A 36 -4.39 -14.43 -18.69
N SER A 37 -4.61 -13.39 -19.51
CA SER A 37 -4.80 -13.48 -20.96
C SER A 37 -3.48 -13.44 -21.76
N GLY A 38 -2.33 -13.36 -21.10
CA GLY A 38 -1.01 -13.21 -21.72
C GLY A 38 -0.33 -11.87 -21.40
N PRO A 39 0.69 -11.46 -22.17
CA PRO A 39 1.37 -10.18 -21.97
C PRO A 39 0.37 -9.01 -22.02
N ALA A 40 0.49 -8.07 -21.08
CA ALA A 40 -0.36 -6.88 -21.10
C ALA A 40 0.01 -6.02 -22.32
N SER A 41 -0.98 -5.76 -23.19
CA SER A 41 -0.81 -4.88 -24.35
C SER A 41 -0.94 -3.40 -23.96
N SER A 42 -1.71 -3.11 -22.91
CA SER A 42 -1.92 -1.76 -22.39
C SER A 42 -2.08 -1.78 -20.87
N LEU A 43 -1.71 -0.70 -20.19
CA LEU A 43 -2.00 -0.51 -18.77
C LEU A 43 -3.49 -0.27 -18.49
N SER A 44 -4.27 0.10 -19.50
CA SER A 44 -5.72 0.29 -19.39
C SER A 44 -6.46 -0.99 -19.00
N ASP A 45 -5.86 -2.16 -19.26
CA ASP A 45 -6.43 -3.47 -18.94
C ASP A 45 -6.18 -3.87 -17.46
N ILE A 46 -5.45 -3.04 -16.70
CA ILE A 46 -4.97 -3.34 -15.36
C ILE A 46 -5.65 -2.40 -14.35
N ASN A 47 -6.30 -2.99 -13.34
CA ASN A 47 -6.86 -2.23 -12.23
C ASN A 47 -5.77 -1.88 -11.19
N LEU A 48 -5.16 -0.70 -11.34
CA LEU A 48 -4.09 -0.19 -10.47
C LEU A 48 -4.54 -0.02 -9.01
N ASP A 49 -5.83 0.23 -8.75
CA ASP A 49 -6.36 0.37 -7.38
C ASP A 49 -6.25 -0.94 -6.59
N THR A 50 -6.25 -2.07 -7.29
CA THR A 50 -6.19 -3.41 -6.69
C THR A 50 -4.84 -4.11 -6.89
N LEU A 51 -3.79 -3.36 -7.24
CA LEU A 51 -2.47 -3.91 -7.54
C LEU A 51 -1.52 -3.68 -6.36
N SER A 52 -0.89 -4.71 -5.78
CA SER A 52 0.03 -4.52 -4.64
C SER A 52 1.27 -3.71 -5.06
N ALA A 53 1.58 -2.66 -4.29
CA ALA A 53 2.78 -1.85 -4.52
C ALA A 53 4.04 -2.58 -4.07
N ASP A 54 3.99 -3.26 -2.91
CA ASP A 54 5.10 -4.03 -2.37
C ASP A 54 5.49 -5.19 -3.30
N TYR A 55 4.50 -5.88 -3.88
CA TYR A 55 4.76 -6.91 -4.87
C TYR A 55 5.44 -6.35 -6.12
N VAL A 56 4.94 -5.24 -6.67
CA VAL A 56 5.55 -4.60 -7.86
C VAL A 56 6.99 -4.19 -7.57
N LEU A 57 7.27 -3.60 -6.42
CA LEU A 57 8.63 -3.24 -6.01
C LEU A 57 9.54 -4.47 -5.85
N SER A 58 9.02 -5.58 -5.30
CA SER A 58 9.74 -6.84 -5.23
C SER A 58 10.09 -7.42 -6.61
N CYS A 59 9.18 -7.28 -7.59
CA CYS A 59 9.41 -7.69 -8.97
C CYS A 59 10.57 -6.91 -9.62
N ILE A 60 10.73 -5.62 -9.31
CA ILE A 60 11.88 -4.83 -9.80
C ILE A 60 13.20 -5.49 -9.36
N ASN A 61 13.29 -5.90 -8.09
CA ASN A 61 14.46 -6.58 -7.55
C ASN A 61 14.66 -8.00 -8.10
N SER A 62 13.58 -8.65 -8.55
CA SER A 62 13.56 -10.05 -8.96
C SER A 62 13.62 -10.26 -10.48
N GLY A 63 13.89 -9.21 -11.25
CA GLY A 63 14.12 -9.29 -12.70
C GLY A 63 13.12 -8.54 -13.58
N GLY A 64 12.21 -7.77 -12.99
CA GLY A 64 11.33 -6.83 -13.66
C GLY A 64 10.14 -7.47 -14.39
N VAL A 65 9.70 -8.66 -13.96
CA VAL A 65 8.49 -9.30 -14.51
C VAL A 65 7.37 -9.22 -13.48
N VAL A 66 6.26 -8.59 -13.84
CA VAL A 66 5.08 -8.41 -12.97
C VAL A 66 3.95 -9.30 -13.46
N ASP A 67 3.43 -10.16 -12.60
CA ASP A 67 2.17 -10.87 -12.83
C ASP A 67 1.03 -10.11 -12.15
N VAL A 68 0.06 -9.65 -12.94
CA VAL A 68 -1.08 -8.87 -12.45
C VAL A 68 -1.96 -9.71 -11.51
N SER A 69 -2.12 -11.00 -11.78
CA SER A 69 -2.95 -11.90 -10.96
C SER A 69 -2.35 -12.07 -9.57
N GLU A 70 -1.04 -12.27 -9.50
CA GLU A 70 -0.31 -12.40 -8.23
C GLU A 70 -0.23 -11.06 -7.50
N ALA A 71 -0.03 -9.96 -8.22
CA ALA A 71 -0.04 -8.62 -7.64
C ALA A 71 -1.40 -8.27 -7.02
N THR A 72 -2.51 -8.65 -7.67
CA THR A 72 -3.86 -8.46 -7.14
C THR A 72 -4.16 -9.37 -5.97
N SER A 73 -3.76 -10.65 -6.04
CA SER A 73 -3.86 -11.56 -4.91
C SER A 73 -3.09 -11.04 -3.68
N SER A 74 -1.86 -10.55 -3.91
CA SER A 74 -1.03 -9.95 -2.86
C SER A 74 -1.68 -8.70 -2.26
N TYR A 75 -2.32 -7.85 -3.05
CA TYR A 75 -3.07 -6.68 -2.54
C TYR A 75 -4.16 -7.08 -1.54
N TYR A 76 -5.01 -8.05 -1.91
CA TYR A 76 -6.07 -8.50 -1.00
C TYR A 76 -5.52 -9.23 0.22
N ARG A 77 -4.40 -9.94 0.07
CA ARG A 77 -3.69 -10.55 1.20
C ARG A 77 -3.15 -9.50 2.16
N GLU A 78 -2.58 -8.41 1.65
CA GLU A 78 -2.05 -7.29 2.45
C GLU A 78 -3.15 -6.58 3.23
N LEU A 79 -4.36 -6.43 2.67
CA LEU A 79 -5.52 -5.87 3.38
C LEU A 79 -5.94 -6.67 4.61
N ALA A 80 -5.61 -7.97 4.67
CA ALA A 80 -5.87 -8.80 5.85
C ALA A 80 -4.94 -8.49 7.04
N TYR A 81 -3.86 -7.75 6.80
CA TYR A 81 -2.89 -7.37 7.82
C TYR A 81 -2.96 -5.87 8.11
N PRO A 82 -2.75 -5.45 9.38
CA PRO A 82 -2.63 -4.03 9.69
C PRO A 82 -1.45 -3.43 8.92
N ALA A 83 -1.58 -2.18 8.48
CA ALA A 83 -0.50 -1.46 7.81
C ALA A 83 0.73 -1.42 8.73
N MET A 84 1.74 -2.22 8.40
CA MET A 84 2.99 -2.28 9.15
C MET A 84 3.98 -1.31 8.53
N ILE A 85 4.45 -0.33 9.30
CA ILE A 85 5.63 0.44 8.90
C ILE A 85 6.86 -0.37 9.31
N HIS A 86 7.63 -0.81 8.32
CA HIS A 86 8.93 -1.44 8.55
C HIS A 86 9.94 -0.37 9.00
N SER A 87 9.95 -0.06 10.30
CA SER A 87 10.95 0.80 10.94
C SER A 87 12.06 -0.05 11.56
N GLN A 88 13.31 0.43 11.51
CA GLN A 88 14.44 -0.17 12.22
C GLN A 88 14.25 -0.18 13.75
N SER A 89 13.34 0.65 14.27
CA SER A 89 12.95 0.70 15.68
C SER A 89 11.84 -0.29 16.08
N GLY A 90 11.44 -1.21 15.19
CA GLY A 90 10.38 -2.20 15.41
C GLY A 90 9.04 -1.83 14.73
N ASN A 91 8.08 -2.74 14.80
CA ASN A 91 6.77 -2.57 14.17
C ASN A 91 5.94 -1.53 14.94
N SER A 92 5.48 -0.49 14.26
CA SER A 92 4.45 0.43 14.78
C SER A 92 3.09 0.07 14.20
N TYR A 93 2.07 0.06 15.06
CA TYR A 93 0.68 -0.18 14.69
C TYR A 93 -0.12 1.07 15.01
N PHE A 94 -0.87 1.60 14.04
CA PHE A 94 -1.77 2.74 14.26
C PHE A 94 -3.18 2.19 14.52
N THR A 95 -3.68 2.39 15.72
CA THR A 95 -5.07 2.07 16.03
C THR A 95 -5.99 3.13 15.42
N LEU A 96 -6.96 2.70 14.63
CA LEU A 96 -7.95 3.54 13.93
C LEU A 96 -9.00 4.18 14.88
N THR A 97 -8.70 4.27 16.16
CA THR A 97 -9.55 4.93 17.16
C THR A 97 -9.36 6.44 17.06
N GLU A 98 -10.45 7.20 17.14
CA GLU A 98 -10.35 8.64 17.32
C GLU A 98 -9.42 8.95 18.49
N SER A 99 -8.45 9.84 18.26
CA SER A 99 -7.53 10.31 19.30
C SER A 99 -8.34 11.13 20.31
N LYS A 100 -8.93 10.45 21.29
CA LYS A 100 -9.46 11.10 22.47
C LYS A 100 -8.28 11.47 23.34
N VAL A 101 -8.19 12.74 23.75
CA VAL A 101 -7.16 13.23 24.66
C VAL A 101 -7.08 12.28 25.84
N SER A 102 -5.91 11.65 26.02
CA SER A 102 -5.64 10.82 27.20
C SER A 102 -5.78 11.71 28.43
N GLY A 103 -6.70 11.36 29.32
CA GLY A 103 -6.85 12.06 30.60
C GLY A 103 -5.62 11.89 31.50
N SER A 104 -5.64 12.55 32.65
CA SER A 104 -4.62 12.40 33.69
C SER A 104 -4.44 10.92 34.04
N PRO A 105 -3.20 10.44 34.25
CA PRO A 105 -2.98 9.08 34.75
C PRO A 105 -3.73 8.90 36.08
N PRO A 106 -4.30 7.71 36.33
CA PRO A 106 -5.05 7.46 37.55
C PRO A 106 -4.12 7.66 38.77
N ASN A 107 -4.58 8.45 39.74
CA ASN A 107 -3.94 8.55 41.05
C ASN A 107 -4.20 7.26 41.84
N LEU A 108 -3.48 6.19 41.49
CA LEU A 108 -3.43 5.00 42.33
C LEU A 108 -2.43 5.31 43.45
N GLN A 109 -2.95 5.61 44.65
CA GLN A 109 -2.13 5.48 45.84
C GLN A 109 -1.62 4.03 45.90
N PRO A 110 -0.32 3.80 46.09
CA PRO A 110 0.19 2.44 46.26
C PRO A 110 -0.55 1.78 47.44
N PRO A 111 -0.94 0.49 47.32
CA PRO A 111 -1.55 -0.22 48.43
C PRO A 111 -0.58 -0.34 49.63
N PRO A 112 -1.10 -0.46 50.86
CA PRO A 112 -0.31 -0.48 52.10
C PRO A 112 0.62 -1.69 52.22
#